data_AF-A0A9Y2IQJ2-F1
#
_entry.id   AF-A0A9Y2IQJ2-F1
#
_cell.length_a   1.000
_cell.length_b   1.000
_cell.length_c   1.000
_cell.angle_alpha   90.00
_cell.angle_beta   90.00
_cell.angle_gamma   90.00
#
_symmetry.space_group_name_H-M   'P 1'
#
loop_
_entity.id
_entity.type
_entity.pdbx_description
1 polymer ?
#
loop_
_entity_poly.entity_id
_entity_poly.type
_entity_poly.pdbx_seq_one_letter_code
_entity_poly.pdbx_strand_id
1 'polypeptide(L)'
;MSDDTDEYDGGVDLDDGVLDPEDSLVDRGVSDVLDEGYTPPERPSAVFDWGLTAREAAGHEELGKRLRREVPDVFPVADEGDGLGDASDTDGELYDDQVGEARAGRLVEDPDADEVYPYLFASDVGVDGAAASAEEAAIHIVPE
;
A
#
# COMPACT_ATOMS: atom_id res chain seq x y z
N MET A 1 47.07 -55.19 15.18
CA MET A 1 45.79 -54.58 14.79
C MET A 1 46.00 -53.09 14.98
N SER A 2 46.32 -52.42 13.89
CA SER A 2 46.42 -50.97 13.77
C SER A 2 45.01 -50.43 13.69
N ASP A 3 44.65 -49.57 14.63
CA ASP A 3 43.38 -48.86 14.66
C ASP A 3 43.65 -47.51 13.99
N ASP A 4 43.31 -47.42 12.71
CA ASP A 4 43.34 -46.18 11.93
C ASP A 4 42.14 -45.34 12.36
N THR A 5 42.36 -44.41 13.29
CA THR A 5 41.43 -43.29 13.50
C THR A 5 41.60 -42.31 12.36
N ASP A 6 40.77 -42.43 11.33
CA ASP A 6 40.55 -41.39 10.33
C ASP A 6 39.97 -40.15 11.04
N GLU A 7 40.85 -39.24 11.43
CA GLU A 7 40.52 -37.88 11.81
C GLU A 7 39.96 -37.18 10.56
N TYR A 8 38.64 -37.26 10.38
CA TYR A 8 37.91 -36.43 9.44
C TYR A 8 37.97 -34.98 9.93
N ASP A 9 39.01 -34.25 9.51
CA ASP A 9 39.01 -32.79 9.40
C ASP A 9 38.10 -32.39 8.23
N GLY A 10 36.82 -32.72 8.38
CA GLY A 10 35.75 -32.13 7.58
C GLY A 10 35.31 -30.88 8.32
N GLY A 11 36.16 -29.84 8.29
CA GLY A 11 35.75 -28.49 8.64
C GLY A 11 34.45 -28.21 7.89
N VAL A 12 33.33 -28.24 8.61
CA VAL A 12 32.11 -27.62 8.13
C VAL A 12 32.46 -26.16 8.05
N ASP A 13 32.71 -25.67 6.84
CA ASP A 13 32.64 -24.25 6.54
C ASP A 13 31.20 -23.85 6.86
N LEU A 14 30.96 -23.56 8.13
CA LEU A 14 29.75 -22.89 8.58
C LEU A 14 29.86 -21.52 7.96
N ASP A 15 29.25 -21.38 6.80
CA ASP A 15 29.02 -20.09 6.18
C ASP A 15 28.10 -19.30 7.12
N ASP A 16 28.71 -18.63 8.08
CA ASP A 16 28.06 -17.75 9.06
C ASP A 16 27.63 -16.42 8.40
N GLY A 17 27.83 -16.28 7.09
CA GLY A 17 27.46 -15.15 6.26
C GLY A 17 25.99 -15.13 5.83
N VAL A 18 25.60 -14.05 5.16
CA VAL A 18 24.31 -13.98 4.46
C VAL A 18 24.44 -14.79 3.17
N LEU A 19 23.48 -15.68 2.92
CA LEU A 19 23.49 -16.53 1.72
C LEU A 19 23.42 -15.70 0.43
N ASP A 20 24.31 -16.00 -0.50
CA ASP A 20 24.30 -15.39 -1.82
C ASP A 20 23.08 -15.85 -2.66
N PRO A 21 22.74 -15.14 -3.75
CA PRO A 21 21.63 -15.53 -4.62
C PRO A 21 21.83 -16.91 -5.27
N GLU A 22 23.09 -17.33 -5.46
CA GLU A 22 23.41 -18.66 -6.01
C GLU A 22 23.12 -19.81 -5.03
N ASP A 23 23.19 -19.54 -3.73
CA ASP A 23 22.88 -20.51 -2.67
C ASP A 23 21.41 -20.47 -2.24
N SER A 24 20.84 -19.27 -2.14
CA SER A 24 19.45 -19.07 -1.72
C SER A 24 18.44 -19.19 -2.87
N LEU A 25 18.89 -19.08 -4.13
CA LEU A 25 18.05 -18.92 -5.32
C LEU A 25 17.09 -17.72 -5.24
N VAL A 26 17.40 -16.73 -4.40
CA VAL A 26 16.60 -15.50 -4.23
C VAL A 26 17.40 -14.30 -4.74
N ASP A 27 16.96 -13.74 -5.87
CA ASP A 27 17.53 -12.51 -6.42
C ASP A 27 16.75 -11.28 -5.92
N ARG A 28 17.47 -10.35 -5.28
CA ARG A 28 16.92 -9.08 -4.75
C ARG A 28 17.40 -7.85 -5.55
N GLY A 29 18.03 -8.06 -6.70
CA GLY A 29 18.40 -7.00 -7.64
C GLY A 29 19.72 -6.28 -7.33
N VAL A 30 20.55 -6.84 -6.46
CA VAL A 30 21.90 -6.35 -6.13
C VAL A 30 22.94 -7.42 -6.47
N SER A 31 24.15 -6.99 -6.87
CA SER A 31 25.24 -7.91 -7.21
C SER A 31 25.87 -8.58 -6.00
N ASP A 32 25.91 -7.89 -4.86
CA ASP A 32 26.37 -8.40 -3.57
C ASP A 32 25.24 -8.18 -2.56
N VAL A 33 24.91 -9.21 -1.77
CA VAL A 33 23.88 -9.10 -0.72
C VAL A 33 24.22 -8.05 0.34
N LEU A 34 25.50 -7.69 0.48
CA LEU A 34 26.00 -6.65 1.37
C LEU A 34 25.80 -5.23 0.82
N ASP A 35 25.47 -5.08 -0.47
CA ASP A 35 25.22 -3.78 -1.10
C ASP A 35 23.79 -3.26 -0.88
N GLU A 36 22.90 -4.09 -0.32
CA GLU A 36 21.51 -3.70 -0.08
C GLU A 36 21.41 -2.70 1.09
N GLY A 37 20.85 -1.52 0.79
CA GLY A 37 20.55 -0.50 1.80
C GLY A 37 19.09 -0.54 2.25
N TYR A 38 18.85 -0.49 3.56
CA TYR A 38 17.51 -0.25 4.11
C TYR A 38 17.31 1.24 4.39
N THR A 39 16.27 1.84 3.80
CA THR A 39 15.84 3.19 4.13
C THR A 39 14.71 3.12 5.15
N PRO A 40 14.92 3.55 6.41
CA PRO A 40 13.86 3.57 7.41
C PRO A 40 12.78 4.59 7.01
N PRO A 41 11.53 4.41 7.46
CA PRO A 41 10.49 5.40 7.22
C PRO A 41 10.88 6.74 7.84
N GLU A 42 10.59 7.85 7.15
CA GLU A 42 10.93 9.21 7.59
C GLU A 42 10.24 9.63 8.92
N ARG A 43 9.27 8.84 9.36
CA ARG A 43 8.49 9.06 10.58
C ARG A 43 8.13 7.73 11.22
N PRO A 44 8.06 7.66 12.56
CA PRO A 44 7.62 6.45 13.25
C PRO A 44 6.17 6.11 12.84
N SER A 45 6.00 4.98 12.18
CA SER A 45 4.68 4.38 11.95
C SER A 45 4.29 3.56 13.19
N ALA A 46 2.99 3.49 13.48
CA ALA A 46 2.40 2.67 14.53
C ALA A 46 2.76 3.00 16.01
N VAL A 47 3.77 3.83 16.29
CA VAL A 47 4.18 4.16 17.68
C VAL A 47 3.09 4.91 18.47
N PHE A 48 2.14 5.53 17.77
CA PHE A 48 0.99 6.21 18.37
C PHE A 48 -0.34 5.50 18.09
N ASP A 49 -0.28 4.23 17.67
CA ASP A 49 -1.44 3.48 17.22
C ASP A 49 -2.12 2.69 18.35
N TRP A 50 -3.38 2.31 18.13
CA TRP A 50 -4.14 1.49 19.07
C TRP A 50 -3.59 0.07 19.12
N GLY A 51 -3.49 -0.51 20.33
CA GLY A 51 -3.07 -1.90 20.53
C GLY A 51 -1.70 -2.05 21.19
N LEU A 52 -1.02 -0.95 21.50
CA LEU A 52 0.29 -0.96 22.14
C LEU A 52 0.22 -1.28 23.64
N THR A 53 -0.88 -0.93 24.31
CA THR A 53 -1.06 -1.25 25.73
C THR A 53 -1.83 -2.55 25.92
N ALA A 54 -1.58 -3.28 27.01
CA ALA A 54 -2.29 -4.53 27.32
C ALA A 54 -3.82 -4.36 27.34
N ARG A 55 -4.32 -3.19 27.78
CA ARG A 55 -5.74 -2.85 27.76
C ARG A 55 -6.28 -2.76 26.33
N GLU A 56 -5.51 -2.17 25.41
CA GLU A 56 -5.93 -1.97 24.02
C GLU A 56 -5.86 -3.26 23.22
N ALA A 57 -4.82 -4.07 23.44
CA ALA A 57 -4.69 -5.39 22.84
C ALA A 57 -5.79 -6.36 23.28
N ALA A 58 -6.28 -6.22 24.52
CA ALA A 58 -7.41 -7.01 25.02
C ALA A 58 -8.78 -6.47 24.55
N GLY A 59 -8.80 -5.30 23.92
CA GLY A 59 -10.01 -4.62 23.48
C GLY A 59 -10.04 -4.43 21.98
N HIS A 60 -11.10 -3.76 21.51
CA HIS A 60 -11.19 -3.32 20.13
C HIS A 60 -10.97 -1.82 20.06
N GLU A 61 -10.38 -1.36 18.95
CA GLU A 61 -10.33 0.05 18.65
C GLU A 61 -11.75 0.60 18.43
N GLU A 62 -11.98 1.83 18.88
CA GLU A 62 -13.22 2.54 18.62
C GLU A 62 -13.48 2.71 17.12
N LEU A 63 -14.71 2.45 16.67
CA LEU A 63 -15.10 2.54 15.25
C LEU A 63 -14.75 3.91 14.64
N GLY A 64 -14.94 5.01 15.38
CA GLY A 64 -14.62 6.35 14.89
C GLY A 64 -13.12 6.57 14.63
N LYS A 65 -12.23 5.89 15.36
CA LYS A 65 -10.78 5.93 15.06
C LYS A 65 -10.45 5.17 13.79
N ARG A 66 -11.06 3.99 13.59
CA ARG A 66 -10.91 3.18 12.38
C ARG A 66 -11.40 3.93 11.14
N LEU A 67 -12.60 4.50 11.22
CA LEU A 67 -13.18 5.30 10.13
C LEU A 67 -12.31 6.51 9.76
N ARG A 68 -11.65 7.16 10.73
CA ARG A 68 -10.75 8.28 10.42
C ARG A 68 -9.51 7.87 9.63
N ARG A 69 -9.07 6.61 9.69
CA ARG A 69 -7.98 6.12 8.83
C ARG A 69 -8.43 5.88 7.39
N GLU A 70 -9.73 5.66 7.18
CA GLU A 70 -10.32 5.49 5.85
C GLU A 70 -10.52 6.84 5.15
N VAL A 71 -10.51 7.96 5.90
CA VAL A 71 -10.56 9.30 5.32
C VAL A 71 -9.19 9.62 4.69
N PRO A 72 -9.13 9.98 3.40
CA PRO A 72 -7.89 10.36 2.75
C PRO A 72 -7.17 11.47 3.50
N ASP A 73 -5.84 11.37 3.59
CA ASP A 73 -5.00 12.50 3.96
C ASP A 73 -5.10 13.55 2.84
N VAL A 74 -6.07 14.46 2.98
CA VAL A 74 -6.17 15.65 2.14
C VAL A 74 -4.96 16.52 2.44
N PHE A 75 -3.95 16.43 1.58
CA PHE A 75 -3.05 17.55 1.43
C PHE A 75 -3.91 18.75 1.04
N PRO A 76 -3.76 19.92 1.69
CA PRO A 76 -4.26 21.14 1.10
C PRO A 76 -3.50 21.30 -0.22
N VAL A 77 -4.06 20.75 -1.30
CA VAL A 77 -3.87 21.36 -2.61
C VAL A 77 -4.26 22.79 -2.35
N ALA A 78 -3.32 23.69 -2.56
CA ALA A 78 -3.57 25.10 -2.36
C ALA A 78 -4.71 25.46 -3.31
N ASP A 79 -5.94 25.46 -2.78
CA ASP A 79 -7.12 26.00 -3.42
C ASP A 79 -6.94 27.52 -3.43
N GLU A 80 -6.00 27.96 -4.26
CA GLU A 80 -5.80 29.36 -4.64
C GLU A 80 -6.76 29.72 -5.79
N GLY A 81 -7.66 28.82 -6.17
CA GLY A 81 -8.69 29.02 -7.18
C GLY A 81 -9.92 29.74 -6.63
N ASP A 82 -10.89 30.00 -7.51
CA ASP A 82 -12.15 30.66 -7.18
C ASP A 82 -13.28 29.67 -6.82
N GLY A 83 -12.95 28.37 -6.74
CA GLY A 83 -13.89 27.29 -6.45
C GLY A 83 -14.88 27.00 -7.58
N LEU A 84 -14.66 27.53 -8.79
CA LEU A 84 -15.57 27.35 -9.92
C LEU A 84 -15.08 26.31 -10.93
N GLY A 85 -13.78 26.03 -11.02
CA GLY A 85 -13.21 25.19 -12.08
C GLY A 85 -11.83 24.60 -11.79
N ASP A 86 -11.29 23.87 -12.76
CA ASP A 86 -10.08 23.05 -12.64
C ASP A 86 -8.74 23.80 -12.72
N ALA A 87 -8.77 25.10 -13.05
CA ALA A 87 -7.58 25.95 -13.13
C ALA A 87 -7.76 27.25 -12.35
N SER A 88 -6.70 27.67 -11.63
CA SER A 88 -6.69 28.89 -10.82
C SER A 88 -6.07 30.10 -11.52
N ASP A 89 -5.26 29.89 -12.57
CA ASP A 89 -4.46 30.92 -13.24
C ASP A 89 -4.83 31.14 -14.72
N THR A 90 -5.83 30.41 -15.23
CA THR A 90 -6.34 30.49 -16.61
C THR A 90 -7.87 30.38 -16.64
N ASP A 91 -8.46 30.53 -17.83
CA ASP A 91 -9.91 30.40 -18.07
C ASP A 91 -10.36 28.91 -18.01
N GLY A 92 -10.02 28.19 -16.94
CA GLY A 92 -10.30 26.76 -16.75
C GLY A 92 -11.76 26.36 -16.96
N GLU A 93 -12.02 25.07 -17.09
CA GLU A 93 -13.38 24.58 -17.27
C GLU A 93 -14.13 24.59 -15.94
N LEU A 94 -15.41 24.98 -15.97
CA LEU A 94 -16.24 24.98 -14.78
C LEU A 94 -16.52 23.55 -14.33
N TYR A 95 -16.58 23.33 -13.02
CA TYR A 95 -17.12 22.10 -12.47
C TYR A 95 -18.60 21.98 -12.85
N ASP A 96 -18.92 20.88 -13.53
CA ASP A 96 -20.28 20.48 -13.89
C ASP A 96 -20.63 19.12 -13.28
N ASP A 97 -21.75 18.54 -13.72
CA ASP A 97 -22.22 17.22 -13.30
C ASP A 97 -21.43 16.07 -13.94
N GLN A 98 -20.23 16.32 -14.47
CA GLN A 98 -19.33 15.31 -15.04
C GLN A 98 -18.03 15.16 -14.23
N VAL A 99 -17.82 15.97 -13.19
CA VAL A 99 -16.61 15.95 -12.35
C VAL A 99 -16.96 15.51 -10.93
N GLY A 100 -16.23 14.51 -10.44
CA GLY A 100 -16.37 14.00 -9.08
C GLY A 100 -15.30 14.53 -8.13
N GLU A 101 -15.70 15.02 -6.95
CA GLU A 101 -14.75 15.39 -5.89
C GLU A 101 -14.37 14.19 -5.00
N ALA A 102 -15.26 13.21 -4.90
CA ALA A 102 -15.04 12.01 -4.11
C ALA A 102 -14.28 10.98 -4.94
N ARG A 103 -13.09 10.60 -4.48
CA ARG A 103 -12.33 9.49 -5.06
C ARG A 103 -13.10 8.16 -4.92
N ALA A 104 -13.08 7.32 -5.95
CA ALA A 104 -13.62 5.97 -5.88
C ALA A 104 -12.76 5.06 -4.98
N GLY A 105 -13.41 4.16 -4.25
CA GLY A 105 -12.80 3.05 -3.52
C GLY A 105 -12.61 1.82 -4.39
N ARG A 106 -12.58 0.65 -3.75
CA ARG A 106 -12.41 -0.65 -4.41
C ARG A 106 -13.62 -0.91 -5.30
N LEU A 107 -13.36 -1.05 -6.59
CA LEU A 107 -14.36 -1.40 -7.59
C LEU A 107 -14.47 -2.92 -7.70
N VAL A 108 -15.68 -3.45 -7.57
CA VAL A 108 -16.00 -4.86 -7.82
C VAL A 108 -16.96 -4.94 -8.99
N GLU A 109 -16.88 -6.02 -9.78
CA GLU A 109 -17.84 -6.27 -10.86
C GLU A 109 -19.27 -6.12 -10.34
N ASP A 110 -20.07 -5.32 -11.05
CA ASP A 110 -21.45 -5.09 -10.68
C ASP A 110 -22.29 -6.35 -11.01
N PRO A 111 -22.83 -7.06 -10.00
CA PRO A 111 -23.56 -8.30 -10.23
C PRO A 111 -24.93 -8.06 -10.91
N ASP A 112 -25.42 -6.82 -10.90
CA ASP A 112 -26.72 -6.42 -11.45
C ASP A 112 -26.60 -5.76 -12.83
N ALA A 113 -25.38 -5.66 -13.39
CA ALA A 113 -25.13 -5.14 -14.74
C ALA A 113 -25.75 -6.04 -15.83
N ASP A 114 -26.98 -5.74 -16.24
CA ASP A 114 -27.69 -6.38 -17.37
C ASP A 114 -27.30 -5.73 -18.72
N GLU A 115 -26.00 -5.69 -18.99
CA GLU A 115 -25.41 -5.00 -20.14
C GLU A 115 -24.61 -5.96 -21.03
N VAL A 116 -24.42 -5.59 -22.30
CA VAL A 116 -23.74 -6.44 -23.30
C VAL A 116 -22.28 -6.74 -22.90
N TYR A 117 -21.66 -5.84 -22.14
CA TYR A 117 -20.28 -5.93 -21.67
C TYR A 117 -20.23 -5.68 -20.15
N PRO A 118 -20.63 -6.65 -19.31
CA PRO A 118 -20.78 -6.47 -17.87
C PRO A 118 -19.46 -6.12 -17.16
N TYR A 119 -18.33 -6.55 -17.73
CA TYR A 119 -16.98 -6.21 -17.25
C TYR A 119 -16.62 -4.71 -17.36
N LEU A 120 -17.44 -3.89 -18.02
CA LEU A 120 -17.29 -2.43 -18.05
C LEU A 120 -17.97 -1.73 -16.87
N PHE A 121 -18.75 -2.46 -16.09
CA PHE A 121 -19.52 -1.93 -14.96
C PHE A 121 -18.94 -2.47 -13.65
N ALA A 122 -18.85 -1.57 -12.67
CA ALA A 122 -18.35 -1.92 -11.36
C ALA A 122 -19.06 -1.07 -10.29
N SER A 123 -19.27 -1.66 -9.12
CA SER A 123 -19.76 -0.96 -7.94
C SER A 123 -18.61 -0.62 -7.00
N ASP A 124 -18.61 0.61 -6.48
CA ASP A 124 -17.70 1.00 -5.41
C ASP A 124 -18.17 0.41 -4.08
N VAL A 125 -17.31 -0.41 -3.45
CA VAL A 125 -17.55 -1.02 -2.14
C VAL A 125 -16.69 -0.40 -1.03
N GLY A 126 -16.09 0.76 -1.28
CA GLY A 126 -15.31 1.54 -0.33
C GLY A 126 -13.81 1.23 -0.36
N VAL A 127 -13.04 2.02 0.38
CA VAL A 127 -11.57 1.94 0.42
C VAL A 127 -11.12 0.77 1.32
N ASP A 128 -10.40 -0.20 0.75
CA ASP A 128 -9.96 -1.41 1.47
C ASP A 128 -8.52 -1.32 1.98
N GLY A 129 -8.25 -0.37 2.88
CA GLY A 129 -7.11 -0.35 3.83
C GLY A 129 -5.67 -0.41 3.31
N ALA A 130 -5.45 -0.69 2.03
CA ALA A 130 -4.17 -0.73 1.33
C ALA A 130 -4.20 0.35 0.25
N ALA A 131 -3.08 1.04 0.07
CA ALA A 131 -2.93 2.06 -0.96
C ALA A 131 -3.51 1.55 -2.28
N ALA A 132 -4.58 2.18 -2.72
CA ALA A 132 -5.22 1.83 -3.97
C ALA A 132 -4.23 1.97 -5.12
N SER A 133 -4.45 1.23 -6.20
CA SER A 133 -3.60 1.35 -7.37
C SER A 133 -3.63 2.79 -7.89
N ALA A 134 -2.57 3.21 -8.60
CA ALA A 134 -2.54 4.56 -9.19
C ALA A 134 -3.73 4.80 -10.13
N GLU A 135 -4.24 3.75 -10.78
CA GLU A 135 -5.39 3.81 -11.68
C GLU A 135 -6.69 4.03 -10.89
N GLU A 136 -6.90 3.26 -9.83
CA GLU A 136 -8.03 3.43 -8.93
C GLU A 136 -7.98 4.82 -8.25
N ALA A 137 -6.77 5.35 -8.03
CA ALA A 137 -6.55 6.69 -7.48
C ALA A 137 -6.88 7.84 -8.41
N ALA A 138 -6.92 7.57 -9.72
CA ALA A 138 -7.33 8.56 -10.69
C ALA A 138 -8.86 8.62 -10.86
N ILE A 139 -9.60 7.62 -10.37
CA ILE A 139 -11.05 7.53 -10.57
C ILE A 139 -11.81 8.29 -9.48
N HIS A 140 -12.77 9.12 -9.92
CA HIS A 140 -13.65 9.91 -9.06
C HIS A 140 -15.12 9.59 -9.35
N ILE A 141 -15.95 9.65 -8.31
CA ILE A 141 -17.39 9.40 -8.35
C ILE A 141 -18.09 10.71 -8.69
N VAL A 142 -18.84 10.68 -9.79
CA VAL A 142 -19.73 11.77 -10.20
C VAL A 142 -21.11 11.52 -9.56
N PRO A 143 -21.64 12.46 -8.77
CA PRO A 143 -22.99 12.32 -8.19
C PRO A 143 -24.07 12.37 -9.27
N GLU A 144 -25.17 11.64 -9.04
CA GLU A 144 -26.36 11.59 -9.92
C GLU A 144 -27.16 12.90 -9.96
#